data_AF-A0A2D6M2K8-F1
#
_entry.id   AF-A0A2D6M2K8-F1
#
_cell.length_a   1.000
_cell.length_b   1.000
_cell.length_c   1.000
_cell.angle_alpha   90.00
_cell.angle_beta   90.00
_cell.angle_gamma   90.00
#
_symmetry.space_group_name_H-M   'P 1'
#
loop_
_entity.id
_entity.type
_entity.pdbx_description
1 polymer ?
#
loop_
_entity_poly.entity_id
_entity_poly.type
_entity_poly.pdbx_seq_one_letter_code
_entity_poly.pdbx_strand_id
1 'polypeptide(L)'
;MITGFSKKWRVPALGFLMIAVWLGPTNHSKAAETGQQIFQSLCTACHTIGEGRSVGPDLAGVTTRREEDWLKRQIKDPEGLIEENDPIAMQLLQESDNIPMVSLGLGDEEVAAVIAYLKSIEQQTDVVVGLPSQYVPTVLIGIVVLIILTLVGLRVGKKKVDVR
;
A
#
# COMPACT_ATOMS: atom_id res chain seq x y z
N MET A 1 -41.81 38.58 -19.65
CA MET A 1 -40.78 38.22 -20.64
C MET A 1 -39.42 38.58 -20.07
N ILE A 2 -38.68 37.64 -19.47
CA ILE A 2 -37.22 37.74 -19.32
C ILE A 2 -36.66 36.32 -19.47
N THR A 3 -35.55 36.24 -20.19
CA THR A 3 -35.13 35.20 -21.11
C THR A 3 -34.45 33.99 -20.47
N GLY A 4 -34.54 32.87 -21.20
CA GLY A 4 -34.03 31.54 -20.85
C GLY A 4 -32.54 31.49 -20.50
N PHE A 5 -32.27 30.80 -19.39
CA PHE A 5 -30.94 30.36 -19.01
C PHE A 5 -30.54 29.17 -19.90
N SER A 6 -29.58 29.40 -20.80
CA SER A 6 -29.26 28.48 -21.89
C SER A 6 -28.58 27.20 -21.37
N LYS A 7 -29.20 26.06 -21.67
CA LYS A 7 -28.78 24.69 -21.32
C LYS A 7 -27.45 24.25 -21.99
N LYS A 8 -26.78 25.12 -22.74
CA LYS A 8 -25.60 24.79 -23.57
C LYS A 8 -24.27 24.76 -22.81
N TRP A 9 -24.25 25.15 -21.54
CA TRP A 9 -23.00 25.30 -20.76
C TRP A 9 -22.87 24.34 -19.56
N ARG A 10 -23.68 23.27 -19.51
CA ARG A 10 -23.59 22.25 -18.44
C ARG A 10 -22.85 20.97 -18.85
N VAL A 11 -22.60 20.78 -20.15
CA VAL A 11 -21.93 19.58 -20.69
C VAL A 11 -20.39 19.65 -20.68
N PRO A 12 -19.70 20.80 -20.88
CA PRO A 12 -18.24 20.79 -20.91
C PRO A 12 -17.57 20.78 -19.52
N ALA A 13 -18.27 21.22 -18.46
CA ALA A 13 -17.71 21.26 -17.10
C ALA A 13 -17.64 19.87 -16.43
N LEU A 14 -18.56 18.96 -16.77
CA LEU A 14 -18.56 17.58 -16.25
C LEU A 14 -17.58 16.67 -16.99
N GLY A 15 -17.33 16.91 -18.29
CA GLY A 15 -16.36 16.14 -19.05
C GLY A 15 -14.91 16.39 -18.63
N PHE A 16 -14.59 17.63 -18.25
CA PHE A 16 -13.22 18.01 -17.83
C PHE A 16 -12.84 17.43 -16.44
N LEU A 17 -13.83 17.24 -15.56
CA LEU A 17 -13.62 16.73 -14.21
C LEU A 17 -13.38 15.20 -14.18
N MET A 18 -13.93 14.46 -15.16
CA MET A 18 -13.70 13.02 -15.33
C MET A 18 -12.30 12.67 -15.87
N ILE A 19 -11.67 13.55 -16.64
CA ILE A 19 -10.32 13.31 -17.21
C ILE A 19 -9.23 13.56 -16.15
N ALA A 20 -9.43 14.52 -15.23
CA ALA A 20 -8.47 14.83 -14.18
C ALA A 20 -8.27 13.69 -13.16
N VAL A 21 -9.27 12.82 -12.97
CA VAL A 21 -9.21 11.67 -12.06
C VAL A 21 -8.39 10.50 -12.65
N TRP A 22 -8.21 10.44 -13.97
CA TRP A 22 -7.44 9.38 -14.65
C TRP A 22 -5.93 9.66 -14.77
N LEU A 23 -5.47 10.88 -14.48
CA LEU A 23 -4.05 11.27 -14.51
C LEU A 23 -3.46 11.46 -13.09
N GLY A 24 -3.96 10.71 -12.10
CA GLY A 24 -3.30 10.65 -10.79
C GLY A 24 -1.88 10.11 -10.97
N PRO A 25 -0.82 10.86 -10.59
CA PRO A 25 0.54 10.34 -10.67
C PRO A 25 0.66 9.14 -9.74
N THR A 26 0.98 7.97 -10.31
CA THR A 26 1.49 6.84 -9.53
C THR A 26 2.88 7.23 -9.04
N ASN A 27 2.93 7.87 -7.88
CA ASN A 27 4.19 8.21 -7.23
C ASN A 27 4.83 6.91 -6.69
N HIS A 28 5.47 6.14 -7.56
CA HIS A 28 6.52 5.22 -7.08
C HIS A 28 7.62 6.10 -6.52
N SER A 29 7.87 6.00 -5.21
CA SER A 29 8.91 6.82 -4.61
C SER A 29 10.26 6.35 -5.19
N LYS A 30 11.06 7.29 -5.71
CA LYS A 30 12.43 7.00 -6.19
C LYS A 30 13.25 6.23 -5.15
N ALA A 31 13.00 6.49 -3.86
CA ALA A 31 13.62 5.78 -2.75
C ALA A 31 13.23 4.28 -2.70
N ALA A 32 11.98 3.92 -3.00
CA ALA A 32 11.56 2.52 -3.06
C ALA A 32 12.21 1.78 -4.23
N GLU A 33 12.44 2.44 -5.37
CA GLU A 33 13.17 1.84 -6.50
C GLU A 33 14.64 1.56 -6.15
N THR A 34 15.32 2.53 -5.52
CA THR A 34 16.69 2.31 -5.02
C THR A 34 16.74 1.21 -3.97
N GLY A 35 15.79 1.22 -3.02
CA GLY A 35 15.66 0.18 -2.00
C GLY A 35 15.45 -1.21 -2.59
N GLN A 36 14.66 -1.32 -3.66
CA GLN A 36 14.45 -2.58 -4.38
C GLN A 36 15.76 -3.13 -4.95
N GLN A 37 16.56 -2.28 -5.58
CA GLN A 37 17.84 -2.69 -6.17
C GLN A 37 18.82 -3.21 -5.10
N ILE A 38 18.90 -2.49 -3.97
CA ILE A 38 19.71 -2.89 -2.83
C ILE A 38 19.21 -4.23 -2.27
N PHE A 39 17.91 -4.35 -2.05
CA PHE A 39 17.29 -5.56 -1.53
C PHE A 39 17.60 -6.78 -2.41
N GLN A 40 17.41 -6.64 -3.72
CA GLN A 40 17.69 -7.69 -4.70
C GLN A 40 19.16 -8.12 -4.72
N SER A 41 20.08 -7.19 -4.46
CA SER A 41 21.52 -7.44 -4.53
C SER A 41 22.10 -8.00 -3.24
N LEU A 42 21.57 -7.57 -2.08
CA LEU A 42 22.21 -7.79 -0.78
C LEU A 42 21.35 -8.55 0.23
N CYS A 43 20.01 -8.52 0.11
CA CYS A 43 19.12 -9.10 1.11
C CYS A 43 18.55 -10.46 0.69
N THR A 44 18.29 -10.65 -0.60
CA THR A 44 17.66 -11.88 -1.17
C THR A 44 18.49 -13.15 -0.99
N ALA A 45 19.80 -13.01 -0.73
CA ALA A 45 20.67 -14.14 -0.42
C ALA A 45 20.22 -14.88 0.85
N CYS A 46 19.63 -14.15 1.81
CA CYS A 46 19.26 -14.68 3.12
C CYS A 46 17.79 -14.46 3.48
N HIS A 47 17.07 -13.59 2.78
CA HIS A 47 15.70 -13.22 3.12
C HIS A 47 14.74 -13.39 1.94
N THR A 48 13.50 -13.68 2.32
CA THR A 48 12.33 -13.84 1.45
C THR A 48 11.25 -12.82 1.85
N ILE A 49 10.26 -12.65 0.97
CA ILE A 49 9.06 -11.85 1.27
C ILE A 49 7.83 -12.69 0.94
N GLY A 50 7.17 -13.21 1.99
CA GLY A 50 5.93 -13.99 1.88
C GLY A 50 6.13 -15.45 1.50
N GLU A 51 7.37 -15.93 1.42
CA GLU A 51 7.71 -17.31 1.05
C GLU A 51 8.16 -18.15 2.25
N GLY A 52 8.25 -17.54 3.43
CA GLY A 52 8.64 -18.22 4.66
C GLY A 52 10.14 -18.16 4.92
N ARG A 53 10.58 -18.70 6.06
CA ARG A 53 11.97 -18.58 6.52
C ARG A 53 12.96 -19.24 5.55
N SER A 54 14.10 -18.60 5.31
CA SER A 54 15.25 -19.20 4.63
C SER A 54 16.46 -19.22 5.58
N VAL A 55 17.56 -18.54 5.26
CA VAL A 55 18.68 -18.34 6.22
C VAL A 55 18.24 -17.37 7.31
N GLY A 56 17.64 -16.25 6.92
CA GLY A 56 17.01 -15.28 7.79
C GLY A 56 15.48 -15.41 7.83
N PRO A 57 14.82 -14.69 8.75
CA PRO A 57 13.36 -14.63 8.83
C PRO A 57 12.72 -14.02 7.57
N ASP A 58 11.47 -14.42 7.30
CA ASP A 58 10.66 -13.79 6.24
C ASP A 58 10.32 -12.33 6.58
N LEU A 59 10.41 -11.46 5.57
CA LEU A 59 10.26 -10.02 5.75
C LEU A 59 8.89 -9.47 5.37
N ALA A 60 7.93 -10.29 4.93
CA ALA A 60 6.58 -9.80 4.68
C ALA A 60 5.98 -9.24 5.96
N GLY A 61 5.49 -8.00 5.96
CA GLY A 61 4.87 -7.35 7.12
C GLY A 61 5.87 -6.89 8.20
N VAL A 62 7.18 -6.93 7.94
CA VAL A 62 8.20 -6.57 8.92
C VAL A 62 8.10 -5.11 9.35
N THR A 63 7.71 -4.20 8.46
CA THR A 63 7.63 -2.76 8.77
C THR A 63 6.42 -2.41 9.63
N THR A 64 5.46 -3.33 9.72
CA THR A 64 4.34 -3.26 10.67
C THR A 64 4.67 -3.96 12.00
N ARG A 65 5.49 -5.03 11.96
CA ARG A 65 5.86 -5.82 13.16
C ARG A 65 6.94 -5.20 14.04
N ARG A 66 7.73 -4.25 13.51
CA ARG A 66 8.91 -3.70 14.19
C ARG A 66 8.97 -2.19 14.02
N GLU A 67 9.43 -1.53 15.06
CA GLU A 67 9.71 -0.10 15.04
C GLU A 67 10.77 0.24 14.01
N GLU A 68 10.58 1.35 13.30
CA GLU A 68 11.46 1.75 12.20
C GLU A 68 12.91 1.96 12.66
N ASP A 69 13.11 2.53 13.85
CA ASP A 69 14.45 2.77 14.38
C ASP A 69 15.19 1.48 14.72
N TRP A 70 14.46 0.45 15.18
CA TRP A 70 15.05 -0.88 15.38
C TRP A 70 15.43 -1.51 14.05
N LEU A 71 14.59 -1.38 13.01
CA LEU A 71 14.93 -1.86 11.66
C LEU A 71 16.16 -1.17 11.10
N LYS A 72 16.29 0.15 11.29
CA LYS A 72 17.48 0.89 10.87
C LYS A 72 18.73 0.34 11.55
N ARG A 73 18.69 0.13 12.87
CA ARG A 73 19.81 -0.46 13.61
C ARG A 73 20.13 -1.87 13.13
N GLN A 74 19.13 -2.74 13.00
CA GLN A 74 19.32 -4.13 12.57
C GLN A 74 19.94 -4.25 11.17
N ILE A 75 19.57 -3.36 10.24
CA ILE A 75 20.12 -3.36 8.87
C ILE A 75 21.54 -2.76 8.84
N LYS A 76 21.79 -1.71 9.63
CA LYS A 76 23.06 -0.96 9.62
C LYS A 76 24.16 -1.64 10.46
N ASP A 77 23.79 -2.05 11.66
CA ASP A 77 24.68 -2.58 12.70
C ASP A 77 23.98 -3.73 13.48
N PRO A 78 23.82 -4.91 12.83
CA PRO A 78 23.25 -6.08 13.47
C PRO A 78 24.12 -6.63 14.62
N GLU A 79 25.45 -6.45 14.52
CA GLU A 79 26.42 -6.94 15.51
C GLU A 79 26.29 -6.18 16.82
N GLY A 80 26.17 -4.85 16.77
CA GLY A 80 25.95 -4.02 17.96
C GLY A 80 24.70 -4.42 18.75
N LEU A 81 23.62 -4.84 18.08
CA LEU A 81 22.43 -5.36 18.78
C LEU A 81 22.70 -6.68 19.50
N ILE A 82 23.53 -7.57 18.93
CA ILE A 82 23.92 -8.82 19.58
C ILE A 82 24.85 -8.53 20.78
N GLU A 83 25.82 -7.62 20.63
CA GLU A 83 26.72 -7.21 21.71
C GLU A 83 25.97 -6.58 22.89
N GLU A 84 24.95 -5.78 22.59
CA GLU A 84 24.03 -5.18 23.59
C GLU A 84 23.09 -6.20 24.24
N ASN A 85 23.08 -7.46 23.77
CA ASN A 85 22.12 -8.48 24.16
C ASN A 85 20.66 -8.02 23.95
N ASP A 86 20.38 -7.32 22.84
CA ASP A 86 19.01 -6.94 22.48
C ASP A 86 18.13 -8.20 22.42
N PRO A 87 17.00 -8.25 23.15
CA PRO A 87 16.24 -9.48 23.30
C PRO A 87 15.66 -9.98 21.97
N ILE A 88 15.36 -9.08 21.03
CA ILE A 88 14.83 -9.45 19.72
C ILE A 88 15.97 -10.00 18.86
N ALA A 89 17.12 -9.33 18.82
CA ALA A 89 18.29 -9.79 18.07
C ALA A 89 18.78 -11.15 18.57
N MET A 90 18.82 -11.36 19.88
CA MET A 90 19.22 -12.65 20.49
C MET A 90 18.23 -13.77 20.17
N GLN A 91 16.93 -13.47 20.20
CA GLN A 91 15.91 -14.44 19.77
C GLN A 91 16.08 -14.80 18.29
N LEU A 92 16.23 -13.81 17.41
CA LEU A 92 16.38 -14.02 15.98
C LEU A 92 17.66 -14.80 15.65
N LEU A 93 18.74 -14.54 16.38
CA LEU A 93 20.00 -15.28 16.26
C LEU A 93 19.80 -16.76 16.62
N GLN A 94 19.14 -17.04 17.73
CA GLN A 94 18.84 -18.41 18.15
C GLN A 94 17.95 -19.13 17.13
N GLU A 95 16.94 -18.45 16.59
CA GLU A 95 16.05 -19.00 15.58
C GLU A 95 16.73 -19.19 14.20
N SER A 96 17.89 -18.57 13.99
CA SER A 96 18.69 -18.67 12.75
C SER A 96 19.90 -19.58 12.92
N ASP A 97 19.81 -20.59 13.79
CA ASP A 97 20.89 -21.55 14.08
C ASP A 97 22.22 -20.89 14.48
N ASN A 98 22.16 -19.74 15.17
CA ASN A 98 23.30 -18.90 15.54
C ASN A 98 24.10 -18.35 14.34
N ILE A 99 23.48 -18.25 13.16
CA ILE A 99 24.05 -17.53 12.02
C ILE A 99 23.70 -16.04 12.19
N PRO A 100 24.69 -15.15 12.46
CA PRO A 100 24.41 -13.73 12.61
C PRO A 100 24.14 -13.08 11.25
N MET A 101 23.26 -12.08 11.24
CA MET A 101 23.15 -11.15 10.12
C MET A 101 24.43 -10.31 10.07
N VAL A 102 25.08 -10.26 8.91
CA VAL A 102 26.31 -9.48 8.71
C VAL A 102 25.98 -8.02 8.42
N SER A 103 26.86 -7.09 8.82
CA SER A 103 26.76 -5.71 8.35
C SER A 103 27.02 -5.64 6.84
N LEU A 104 26.12 -4.98 6.11
CA LEU A 104 26.18 -4.85 4.66
C LEU A 104 26.88 -3.57 4.19
N GLY A 105 27.39 -2.76 5.13
CA GLY A 105 28.09 -1.50 4.82
C GLY A 105 27.19 -0.39 4.26
N LEU A 106 25.87 -0.48 4.51
CA LEU A 106 24.89 0.49 4.01
C LEU A 106 24.92 1.81 4.79
N GLY A 107 24.83 2.93 4.06
CA GLY A 107 24.62 4.27 4.61
C GLY A 107 23.17 4.52 5.05
N ASP A 108 22.93 5.60 5.80
CA ASP A 108 21.61 5.91 6.35
C ASP A 108 20.52 6.10 5.27
N GLU A 109 20.87 6.72 4.14
CA GLU A 109 19.94 6.90 3.01
C GLU A 109 19.59 5.58 2.34
N GLU A 110 20.56 4.66 2.23
CA GLU A 110 20.38 3.34 1.63
C GLU A 110 19.51 2.45 2.53
N VAL A 111 19.74 2.48 3.85
CA VAL A 111 18.90 1.80 4.84
C VAL A 111 17.47 2.34 4.78
N ALA A 112 17.30 3.67 4.73
CA ALA A 112 15.98 4.29 4.60
C ALA A 112 15.29 3.88 3.28
N ALA A 113 16.03 3.78 2.18
CA ALA A 113 15.52 3.32 0.89
C ALA A 113 15.04 1.87 0.96
N VAL A 114 15.80 0.95 1.59
CA VAL A 114 15.38 -0.45 1.79
C VAL A 114 14.10 -0.53 2.62
N ILE A 115 14.00 0.22 3.72
CA ILE A 115 12.78 0.26 4.53
C ILE A 115 11.60 0.82 3.73
N ALA A 116 11.82 1.86 2.91
CA ALA A 116 10.78 2.40 2.02
C ALA A 116 10.32 1.37 0.99
N TYR A 117 11.22 0.56 0.46
CA TYR A 117 10.89 -0.55 -0.42
C TYR A 117 10.02 -1.60 0.30
N LEU A 118 10.42 -2.05 1.49
CA LEU A 118 9.63 -3.01 2.28
C LEU A 118 8.22 -2.49 2.57
N LYS A 119 8.09 -1.22 2.97
CA LYS A 119 6.78 -0.55 3.15
C LYS A 119 5.96 -0.55 1.87
N SER A 120 6.59 -0.29 0.73
CA SER A 120 5.89 -0.25 -0.56
C SER A 120 5.33 -1.62 -0.97
N ILE A 121 6.02 -2.71 -0.65
CA ILE A 121 5.57 -4.07 -0.93
C ILE A 121 4.41 -4.46 0.01
N GLU A 122 4.48 -4.08 1.29
CA GLU A 122 3.40 -4.29 2.25
C GLU A 122 2.13 -3.54 1.84
N GLN A 123 2.24 -2.26 1.47
CA GLN A 123 1.10 -1.46 1.01
C GLN A 123 0.47 -2.00 -0.28
N GLN A 124 1.27 -2.56 -1.19
CA GLN A 124 0.75 -3.23 -2.38
C GLN A 124 0.00 -4.52 -2.02
N THR A 125 0.42 -5.22 -0.97
CA THR A 125 -0.22 -6.46 -0.50
C THR A 125 -1.53 -6.17 0.24
N ASP A 126 -1.62 -5.07 1.00
CA ASP A 126 -2.86 -4.62 1.64
C ASP A 126 -3.94 -4.24 0.60
N VAL A 127 -3.51 -3.72 -0.57
CA VAL A 127 -4.41 -3.45 -1.70
C VAL A 127 -4.94 -4.74 -2.34
N VAL A 128 -4.27 -5.88 -2.18
CA VAL A 128 -4.78 -7.20 -2.65
C VAL A 128 -5.86 -7.77 -1.72
N VAL A 129 -5.88 -7.37 -0.45
CA VAL A 129 -7.01 -7.61 0.47
C VAL A 129 -8.17 -6.63 0.20
N GLY A 130 -7.90 -5.55 -0.54
CA GLY A 130 -8.89 -4.69 -1.19
C GLY A 130 -9.22 -5.14 -2.62
N LEU A 131 -10.34 -4.65 -3.16
CA LEU A 131 -10.67 -4.87 -4.57
C LEU A 131 -9.53 -4.31 -5.45
N PRO A 132 -9.02 -5.05 -6.45
CA PRO A 132 -7.99 -4.54 -7.34
C PRO A 132 -8.45 -3.23 -7.98
N SER A 133 -7.55 -2.25 -8.15
CA SER A 133 -7.87 -0.90 -8.68
C SER A 133 -8.74 -0.93 -9.95
N GLN A 134 -8.52 -1.91 -10.83
CA GLN A 134 -9.31 -2.14 -12.05
C GLN A 134 -10.80 -2.45 -11.80
N TYR A 135 -11.18 -2.96 -10.63
CA TYR A 135 -12.57 -3.27 -10.25
C TYR A 135 -13.25 -2.14 -9.48
N VAL A 136 -12.50 -1.21 -8.89
CA VAL A 136 -13.03 -0.02 -8.20
C VAL A 136 -14.01 0.78 -9.08
N PRO A 137 -13.72 1.12 -10.35
CA PRO A 137 -14.68 1.83 -11.20
C PRO A 137 -15.95 0.99 -11.44
N THR A 138 -15.82 -0.32 -11.65
CA THR A 138 -16.96 -1.23 -11.86
C THR A 138 -17.87 -1.31 -10.64
N VAL A 139 -17.29 -1.39 -9.44
CA VAL A 139 -18.04 -1.43 -8.18
C VAL A 139 -18.71 -0.10 -7.89
N LEU A 140 -18.03 1.03 -8.14
CA LEU A 140 -18.63 2.36 -8.03
C LEU A 140 -19.84 2.52 -8.98
N ILE A 141 -19.72 2.06 -10.22
CA ILE A 141 -20.83 2.06 -11.19
C ILE A 141 -21.99 1.20 -10.65
N GLY A 142 -21.70 0.00 -10.13
CA GLY A 142 -22.72 -0.88 -9.53
C GLY A 142 -23.47 -0.23 -8.36
N ILE A 143 -22.74 0.40 -7.43
CA ILE A 143 -23.32 1.10 -6.28
C ILE A 143 -24.21 2.27 -6.75
N VAL A 144 -23.74 3.07 -7.71
CA VAL A 144 -24.51 4.20 -8.26
C VAL A 144 -25.79 3.72 -8.94
N VAL A 145 -25.72 2.63 -9.73
CA VAL A 145 -26.91 2.03 -10.37
C VAL A 145 -27.93 1.57 -9.33
N LEU A 146 -27.48 0.87 -8.28
CA LEU A 146 -28.36 0.42 -7.19
C LEU A 146 -29.04 1.59 -6.46
N ILE A 147 -28.30 2.66 -6.18
CA ILE A 147 -28.85 3.85 -5.54
C ILE A 147 -29.89 4.52 -6.44
N ILE A 148 -29.61 4.66 -7.74
CA ILE A 148 -30.55 5.25 -8.71
C ILE A 148 -31.83 4.42 -8.80
N LEU A 149 -31.71 3.09 -8.94
CA LEU A 149 -32.87 2.19 -9.00
C LEU A 149 -33.72 2.29 -7.73
N THR A 150 -33.09 2.36 -6.57
CA THR A 150 -33.77 2.51 -5.28
C THR A 150 -34.53 3.83 -5.18
N LEU A 151 -33.90 4.95 -5.59
CA LEU A 151 -34.53 6.27 -5.59
C LEU A 151 -35.69 6.36 -6.60
N VAL A 152 -35.56 5.73 -7.77
CA VAL A 152 -36.64 5.63 -8.75
C VAL A 152 -37.80 4.81 -8.18
N GLY A 153 -37.52 3.64 -7.57
CA GLY A 153 -38.54 2.81 -6.92
C GLY A 153 -39.30 3.55 -5.82
N LEU A 154 -38.60 4.26 -4.93
CA LEU A 154 -39.20 5.09 -3.88
C LEU A 154 -40.06 6.24 -4.44
N ARG A 155 -39.64 6.82 -5.57
CA ARG A 155 -40.38 7.92 -6.22
C ARG A 155 -41.64 7.42 -6.94
N VAL A 156 -41.57 6.24 -7.54
CA VAL A 156 -42.72 5.60 -8.21
C VAL A 156 -43.72 5.06 -7.18
N GLY A 157 -43.26 4.47 -6.09
CA GLY A 157 -44.10 3.93 -5.01
C GLY A 157 -44.86 4.98 -4.19
N LYS A 158 -44.47 6.27 -4.26
CA LYS A 158 -45.20 7.38 -3.64
C LYS A 158 -46.43 7.85 -4.45
N LYS A 159 -46.75 7.25 -5.61
CA LYS A 159 -48.01 7.50 -6.31
C LYS A 159 -49.18 6.87 -5.54
N LYS A 160 -49.78 7.70 -4.67
CA LYS A 160 -51.12 7.62 -4.05
C LYS A 160 -51.75 6.24 -3.98
N VAL A 161 -51.51 5.54 -2.86
CA VAL A 161 -52.45 4.56 -2.34
C VAL A 161 -53.57 5.37 -1.67
N ASP A 162 -54.67 5.63 -2.38
CA ASP A 162 -55.90 6.08 -1.72
C ASP A 162 -56.44 4.88 -0.93
N VAL A 163 -56.24 4.91 0.39
CA VAL A 163 -56.86 3.98 1.32
C VAL A 163 -58.34 4.39 1.40
N ARG A 164 -59.19 3.61 0.75
CA ARG A 164 -60.65 3.73 0.82
C ARG A 164 -61.18 3.08 2.09
#